data_AF-D2TUQ3-F1
#
_entry.id   AF-D2TUQ3-F1
#
_cell.length_a   1.000
_cell.length_b   1.000
_cell.length_c   1.000
_cell.angle_alpha   90.00
_cell.angle_beta   90.00
_cell.angle_gamma   90.00
#
_symmetry.space_group_name_H-M   'P 1'
#
loop_
_entity.id
_entity.type
_entity.pdbx_description
1 polymer ?
#
loop_
_entity_poly.entity_id
_entity_poly.type
_entity_poly.pdbx_seq_one_letter_code
_entity_poly.pdbx_strand_id
1 'polypeptide(L)'
;MQKIGDLTDTADGNGEFTDGNVAGNVQPTELMGGWFTTVQRELIAVLSGAGIEPDPTNDAQVITAIQGLIKKATDDASGVPVGSPIPWPSDTVPDGYALMQGQTFDKAKYPKLAIAYPGGVIPDMRGWTIKGKPASGRVVLSQEQDGIKSHTHSASASNTDLGTKTTSSFDYGTKTTSTFDYGTKTTNTTGEHTHGYTTGAQPSGTRGDWDSDGLRNTVQTSSAGNHAHTVGIGAHNHTVGIGAHSHTIAIGSHGHTITVNASGNAENTVKNIAYNYIVRLA
;
A
#
# COMPACT_ATOMS: atom_id res chain seq x y z
N MET A 1 -27.87 -32.99 65.26
CA MET A 1 -27.29 -34.08 66.07
C MET A 1 -28.14 -34.30 67.31
N GLN A 2 -28.51 -35.54 67.61
CA GLN A 2 -29.16 -35.91 68.88
C GLN A 2 -28.23 -35.57 70.06
N LYS A 3 -28.75 -34.94 71.12
CA LYS A 3 -27.96 -34.62 72.31
C LYS A 3 -27.84 -35.85 73.22
N ILE A 4 -26.83 -35.86 74.10
CA ILE A 4 -26.68 -36.96 75.07
C ILE A 4 -27.84 -37.00 76.07
N GLY A 5 -28.39 -35.83 76.47
CA GLY A 5 -29.57 -35.74 77.32
C GLY A 5 -30.89 -36.23 76.69
N ASP A 6 -30.92 -36.47 75.37
CA ASP A 6 -32.06 -37.12 74.71
C ASP A 6 -32.03 -38.66 74.90
N LEU A 7 -30.92 -39.19 75.42
CA LEU A 7 -30.64 -40.62 75.53
C LEU A 7 -30.45 -41.08 76.96
N THR A 8 -30.02 -40.20 77.87
CA THR A 8 -29.86 -40.50 79.30
C THR A 8 -30.38 -39.35 80.17
N ASP A 9 -30.96 -39.71 81.31
CA ASP A 9 -31.40 -38.81 82.37
C ASP A 9 -30.26 -38.32 83.29
N THR A 10 -29.04 -38.83 83.09
CA THR A 10 -27.82 -38.45 83.81
C THR A 10 -27.06 -37.28 83.17
N ALA A 11 -27.59 -36.71 82.10
CA ALA A 11 -27.09 -35.46 81.52
C ALA A 11 -27.43 -34.26 82.42
N ASP A 12 -26.75 -33.14 82.23
CA ASP A 12 -27.06 -31.93 82.98
C ASP A 12 -28.40 -31.29 82.56
N GLY A 13 -28.78 -30.18 83.22
CA GLY A 13 -30.01 -29.45 82.91
C GLY A 13 -30.09 -28.86 81.49
N ASN A 14 -28.98 -28.85 80.74
CA ASN A 14 -28.89 -28.39 79.34
C ASN A 14 -28.84 -29.55 78.33
N GLY A 15 -28.85 -30.79 78.82
CA GLY A 15 -28.71 -32.02 78.03
C GLY A 15 -27.28 -32.28 77.56
N GLU A 16 -26.29 -31.76 78.27
CA GLU A 16 -24.85 -31.89 78.00
C GLU A 16 -24.17 -32.87 78.98
N PHE A 17 -22.90 -33.18 78.69
CA PHE A 17 -22.09 -34.06 79.55
C PHE A 17 -21.74 -33.37 80.86
N THR A 18 -21.82 -34.12 81.96
CA THR A 18 -21.36 -33.71 83.29
C THR A 18 -20.53 -34.81 83.93
N ASP A 19 -19.49 -34.41 84.67
CA ASP A 19 -18.68 -35.31 85.50
C ASP A 19 -19.44 -35.80 86.75
N GLY A 20 -20.69 -35.33 86.93
CA GLY A 20 -21.48 -35.58 88.13
C GLY A 20 -20.91 -34.87 89.35
N ASN A 21 -21.39 -35.26 90.53
CA ASN A 21 -20.88 -34.77 91.80
C ASN A 21 -21.08 -35.85 92.86
N VAL A 22 -19.99 -36.54 93.23
CA VAL A 22 -20.03 -37.62 94.23
C VAL A 22 -20.52 -37.13 95.60
N ALA A 23 -20.11 -35.92 96.02
CA ALA A 23 -20.54 -35.34 97.29
C ALA A 23 -22.00 -34.87 97.26
N GLY A 24 -22.52 -34.54 96.07
CA GLY A 24 -23.91 -34.16 95.84
C GLY A 24 -24.82 -35.33 95.43
N ASN A 25 -24.31 -36.56 95.39
CA ASN A 25 -25.00 -37.74 94.88
C ASN A 25 -25.58 -37.56 93.45
N VAL A 26 -24.87 -36.83 92.59
CA VAL A 26 -25.21 -36.64 91.17
C VAL A 26 -24.34 -37.58 90.34
N GLN A 27 -24.97 -38.45 89.56
CA GLN A 27 -24.27 -39.40 88.70
C GLN A 27 -23.58 -38.68 87.53
N PRO A 28 -22.36 -39.09 87.12
CA PRO A 28 -21.77 -38.65 85.87
C PRO A 28 -22.60 -39.12 84.67
N THR A 29 -22.54 -38.40 83.55
CA THR A 29 -23.31 -38.73 82.36
C THR A 29 -22.94 -40.09 81.79
N GLU A 30 -23.94 -40.94 81.59
CA GLU A 30 -23.78 -42.25 80.97
C GLU A 30 -23.52 -42.12 79.46
N LEU A 31 -22.49 -42.82 78.99
CA LEU A 31 -22.10 -42.81 77.59
C LEU A 31 -22.95 -43.79 76.79
N MET A 32 -24.05 -43.28 76.24
CA MET A 32 -25.00 -44.05 75.43
C MET A 32 -24.44 -44.37 74.03
N GLY A 33 -24.51 -45.65 73.63
CA GLY A 33 -24.12 -46.09 72.28
C GLY A 33 -24.86 -45.37 71.14
N GLY A 34 -26.10 -44.93 71.38
CA GLY A 34 -26.87 -44.12 70.43
C GLY A 34 -26.22 -42.78 70.12
N TRP A 35 -25.54 -42.16 71.09
CA TRP A 35 -24.86 -40.88 70.88
C TRP A 35 -23.63 -41.05 70.00
N PHE A 36 -22.79 -42.06 70.27
CA PHE A 36 -21.63 -42.39 69.42
C PHE A 36 -22.04 -42.76 67.99
N THR A 37 -23.16 -43.50 67.84
CA THR A 37 -23.73 -43.81 66.52
C THR A 37 -24.13 -42.55 65.77
N THR A 38 -24.65 -41.54 66.49
CA THR A 38 -25.00 -40.23 65.89
C THR A 38 -23.75 -39.51 65.39
N VAL A 39 -22.70 -39.43 66.21
CA VAL A 39 -21.42 -38.83 65.80
C VAL A 39 -20.82 -39.56 64.59
N GLN A 40 -20.81 -40.89 64.60
CA GLN A 40 -20.33 -41.70 63.49
C GLN A 40 -21.10 -41.41 62.19
N ARG A 41 -22.43 -41.27 62.25
CA ARG A 41 -23.25 -40.93 61.08
C ARG A 41 -22.94 -39.55 60.52
N GLU A 42 -22.70 -38.56 61.38
CA GLU A 42 -22.32 -37.20 60.95
C GLU A 42 -20.95 -37.22 60.25
N LEU A 43 -19.96 -37.95 60.79
CA LEU A 43 -18.66 -38.11 60.14
C LEU A 43 -18.78 -38.84 58.79
N ILE A 44 -19.61 -39.89 58.70
CA ILE A 44 -19.89 -40.58 57.43
C ILE A 44 -20.61 -39.65 56.44
N ALA A 45 -21.51 -38.79 56.90
CA ALA A 45 -22.18 -37.81 56.05
C ALA A 45 -21.20 -36.80 55.44
N VAL A 46 -20.17 -36.39 56.19
CA VAL A 46 -19.07 -35.56 55.65
C VAL A 46 -18.32 -36.28 54.53
N LEU A 47 -17.99 -37.56 54.72
CA LEU A 47 -17.36 -38.40 53.68
C LEU A 47 -18.24 -38.51 52.43
N SER A 48 -19.51 -38.85 52.61
CA SER A 48 -20.49 -38.97 51.53
C SER A 48 -20.69 -37.65 50.78
N GLY A 49 -20.74 -36.51 51.48
CA GLY A 49 -20.80 -35.19 50.87
C GLY A 49 -19.58 -34.87 49.99
N ALA A 50 -18.41 -35.41 50.35
CA ALA A 50 -17.19 -35.33 49.56
C ALA A 50 -17.08 -36.42 48.47
N GLY A 51 -18.03 -37.36 48.39
CA GLY A 51 -17.99 -38.50 47.47
C GLY A 51 -16.95 -39.56 47.85
N ILE A 52 -16.59 -39.65 49.13
CA ILE A 52 -15.62 -40.63 49.67
C ILE A 52 -16.39 -41.76 50.34
N GLU A 53 -16.09 -43.00 49.95
CA GLU A 53 -16.60 -44.19 50.62
C GLU A 53 -15.81 -44.45 51.92
N PRO A 54 -16.46 -44.80 53.04
CA PRO A 54 -15.76 -45.07 54.30
C PRO A 54 -14.78 -46.23 54.19
N ASP A 55 -13.54 -46.01 54.64
CA ASP A 55 -12.49 -47.02 54.68
C ASP A 55 -12.06 -47.27 56.14
N PRO A 56 -12.27 -48.47 56.70
CA PRO A 56 -11.91 -48.79 58.08
C PRO A 56 -10.40 -48.80 58.34
N THR A 57 -9.56 -48.75 57.30
CA THR A 57 -8.10 -48.72 57.41
C THR A 57 -7.51 -47.31 57.30
N ASN A 58 -8.36 -46.29 57.11
CA ASN A 58 -7.92 -44.91 56.86
C ASN A 58 -8.44 -43.94 57.94
N ASP A 59 -7.56 -43.54 58.85
CA ASP A 59 -7.90 -42.57 59.90
C ASP A 59 -7.86 -41.10 59.43
N ALA A 60 -7.46 -40.83 58.18
CA ALA A 60 -7.36 -39.48 57.60
C ALA A 60 -8.51 -39.13 56.63
N GLN A 61 -9.54 -39.99 56.53
CA GLN A 61 -10.64 -39.81 55.57
C GLN A 61 -11.48 -38.54 55.83
N VAL A 62 -11.75 -38.21 57.10
CA VAL A 62 -12.57 -37.03 57.45
C VAL A 62 -11.87 -35.73 57.06
N ILE A 63 -10.56 -35.62 57.32
CA ILE A 63 -9.80 -34.42 56.93
C ILE A 63 -9.69 -34.30 55.40
N THR A 64 -9.53 -35.43 54.70
CA THR A 64 -9.54 -35.48 53.23
C THR A 64 -10.87 -35.00 52.66
N ALA A 65 -11.99 -35.44 53.25
CA ALA A 65 -13.32 -35.01 52.84
C ALA A 65 -13.54 -33.50 53.04
N ILE A 66 -13.17 -32.96 54.19
CA ILE A 66 -13.31 -31.52 54.49
C ILE A 66 -12.46 -30.69 53.52
N GLN A 67 -11.20 -31.07 53.29
CA GLN A 67 -10.34 -30.40 52.31
C GLN A 67 -10.93 -30.45 50.90
N GLY A 68 -11.48 -31.59 50.49
CA GLY A 68 -12.15 -31.76 49.20
C GLY A 68 -13.39 -30.86 49.05
N LEU A 69 -14.22 -30.77 50.09
CA LEU A 69 -15.41 -29.91 50.11
C LEU A 69 -15.05 -28.42 50.02
N ILE A 70 -14.04 -27.97 50.77
CA ILE A 70 -13.55 -26.59 50.72
C ILE A 70 -12.97 -26.27 49.34
N LYS A 71 -12.18 -27.19 48.77
CA LYS A 71 -11.63 -27.01 47.42
C LYS A 71 -12.73 -26.90 46.39
N LYS A 72 -13.75 -27.78 46.44
CA LYS A 72 -14.91 -27.74 45.55
C LYS A 72 -15.64 -26.40 45.65
N ALA A 73 -15.94 -25.95 46.86
CA ALA A 73 -16.59 -24.66 47.09
C ALA A 73 -15.76 -23.48 46.54
N THR A 74 -14.43 -23.54 46.70
CA THR A 74 -13.51 -22.52 46.16
C THR A 74 -13.46 -22.55 44.63
N ASP A 75 -13.43 -23.74 44.04
CA ASP A 75 -13.43 -23.92 42.58
C ASP A 75 -14.72 -23.37 41.95
N ASP A 76 -15.86 -23.62 42.60
CA ASP A 76 -17.18 -23.11 42.21
C ASP A 76 -17.30 -21.59 42.41
N ALA A 77 -16.60 -21.02 43.40
CA ALA A 77 -16.59 -19.59 43.71
C ALA A 77 -15.57 -18.75 42.93
N SER A 78 -14.63 -19.38 42.21
CA SER A 78 -13.52 -18.70 41.50
C SER A 78 -13.95 -17.67 40.42
N GLY A 79 -15.21 -17.71 39.97
CA GLY A 79 -15.75 -16.78 38.96
C GLY A 79 -15.20 -16.97 37.54
N VAL A 80 -14.15 -17.80 37.35
CA VAL A 80 -13.53 -18.08 36.05
C VAL A 80 -13.65 -19.57 35.73
N PRO A 81 -14.47 -19.98 34.76
CA PRO A 81 -14.63 -21.39 34.40
C PRO A 81 -13.30 -22.05 33.99
N VAL A 82 -13.13 -23.32 34.36
CA VAL A 82 -12.00 -24.16 33.88
C VAL A 82 -12.00 -24.16 32.35
N GLY A 83 -10.82 -24.04 31.75
CA GLY A 83 -10.68 -23.90 30.29
C GLY A 83 -10.76 -22.47 29.76
N SER A 84 -11.03 -21.47 30.59
CA SER A 84 -10.96 -20.07 30.14
C SER A 84 -9.50 -19.63 29.95
N PRO A 85 -9.14 -18.95 28.84
CA PRO A 85 -7.84 -18.31 28.70
C PRO A 85 -7.75 -17.10 29.64
N ILE A 86 -6.69 -17.05 30.46
CA ILE A 86 -6.45 -16.00 31.45
C ILE A 86 -5.17 -15.26 31.07
N PRO A 87 -5.20 -13.93 30.88
CA PRO A 87 -4.00 -13.14 30.66
C PRO A 87 -3.20 -13.03 31.97
N TRP A 88 -1.98 -13.54 31.97
CA TRP A 88 -1.09 -13.60 33.13
C TRP A 88 0.15 -12.72 32.91
N PRO A 89 0.46 -11.79 33.84
CA PRO A 89 1.51 -10.78 33.64
C PRO A 89 2.94 -11.27 33.95
N SER A 90 3.14 -12.56 34.25
CA SER A 90 4.44 -13.11 34.67
C SER A 90 4.78 -14.36 33.86
N ASP A 91 6.07 -14.67 33.74
CA ASP A 91 6.55 -15.92 33.14
C ASP A 91 6.46 -17.11 34.11
N THR A 92 6.32 -16.85 35.40
CA THR A 92 6.11 -17.90 36.41
C THR A 92 4.63 -18.27 36.47
N VAL A 93 4.29 -19.48 36.02
CA VAL A 93 2.92 -20.00 36.01
C VAL A 93 2.53 -20.47 37.41
N PRO A 94 1.37 -20.06 37.95
CA PRO A 94 0.89 -20.54 39.25
C PRO A 94 0.52 -22.03 39.23
N ASP A 95 0.60 -22.67 40.39
CA ASP A 95 0.17 -24.07 40.56
C ASP A 95 -1.29 -24.28 40.15
N GLY A 96 -1.57 -25.38 39.46
CA GLY A 96 -2.91 -25.69 38.93
C GLY A 96 -3.25 -25.03 37.59
N TYR A 97 -2.31 -24.27 37.01
CA TYR A 97 -2.43 -23.66 35.69
C TYR A 97 -1.38 -24.20 34.72
N ALA A 98 -1.64 -24.04 33.42
CA ALA A 98 -0.67 -24.31 32.36
C ALA A 98 -0.66 -23.16 31.34
N LEU A 99 0.50 -22.90 30.73
CA LEU A 99 0.57 -22.03 29.54
C LEU A 99 -0.21 -22.64 28.38
N MET A 100 -0.83 -21.81 27.55
CA MET A 100 -1.60 -22.26 26.39
C MET A 100 -0.72 -22.30 25.12
N GLN A 101 -0.11 -23.46 24.84
CA GLN A 101 0.95 -23.62 23.84
C GLN A 101 0.67 -24.74 22.83
N GLY A 102 -0.58 -25.18 22.67
CA GLY A 102 -0.92 -26.24 21.71
C GLY A 102 -0.74 -27.67 22.24
N GLN A 103 -0.47 -27.84 23.54
CA GLN A 103 -0.16 -29.14 24.13
C GLN A 103 -1.41 -30.01 24.36
N THR A 104 -1.22 -31.33 24.35
CA THR A 104 -2.24 -32.31 24.73
C THR A 104 -2.38 -32.41 26.24
N PHE A 105 -3.53 -32.90 26.71
CA PHE A 105 -3.75 -33.22 28.14
C PHE A 105 -4.55 -34.50 28.33
N ASP A 106 -4.42 -35.09 29.52
CA ASP A 106 -5.20 -36.27 29.93
C ASP A 106 -6.63 -35.86 30.34
N LYS A 107 -7.60 -36.27 29.52
CA LYS A 107 -9.02 -35.99 29.74
C LYS A 107 -9.61 -36.67 30.97
N ALA A 108 -9.08 -37.83 31.37
CA ALA A 108 -9.54 -38.54 32.55
C ALA A 108 -9.09 -37.82 33.82
N LYS A 109 -7.87 -37.27 33.82
CA LYS A 109 -7.33 -36.46 34.91
C LYS A 109 -7.99 -35.08 35.01
N TYR A 110 -8.32 -34.47 33.87
CA TYR A 110 -8.89 -33.11 33.79
C TYR A 110 -10.26 -33.09 33.11
N PRO A 111 -11.31 -33.67 33.72
CA PRO A 111 -12.62 -33.82 33.09
C PRO A 111 -13.31 -32.48 32.82
N LYS A 112 -13.15 -31.48 33.71
CA LYS A 112 -13.70 -30.13 33.49
C LYS A 112 -13.02 -29.42 32.31
N LEU A 113 -11.71 -29.59 32.16
CA LEU A 113 -10.98 -29.06 31.01
C LEU A 113 -11.38 -29.77 29.70
N ALA A 114 -11.68 -31.06 29.76
CA ALA A 114 -12.20 -31.83 28.62
C ALA A 114 -13.59 -31.36 28.16
N ILE A 115 -14.40 -30.75 29.03
CA ILE A 115 -15.65 -30.10 28.62
C ILE A 115 -15.35 -28.88 27.74
N ALA A 116 -14.37 -28.06 28.13
CA ALA A 116 -13.97 -26.88 27.36
C ALA A 116 -13.22 -27.25 26.06
N TYR A 117 -12.37 -28.27 26.11
CA TYR A 117 -11.55 -28.74 25.00
C TYR A 117 -11.74 -30.26 24.76
N PRO A 118 -12.83 -30.69 24.09
CA PRO A 118 -13.15 -32.11 23.90
C PRO A 118 -12.09 -32.91 23.14
N GLY A 119 -11.30 -32.23 22.30
CA GLY A 119 -10.18 -32.81 21.56
C GLY A 119 -8.99 -33.21 22.43
N GLY A 120 -8.94 -32.82 23.71
CA GLY A 120 -7.80 -33.10 24.59
C GLY A 120 -6.57 -32.26 24.26
N VAL A 121 -6.75 -31.12 23.58
CA VAL A 121 -5.68 -30.20 23.18
C VAL A 121 -6.01 -28.80 23.66
N ILE A 122 -5.08 -28.17 24.38
CA ILE A 122 -5.16 -26.76 24.75
C ILE A 122 -4.71 -25.93 23.54
N PRO A 123 -5.46 -24.90 23.10
CA PRO A 123 -5.06 -24.05 21.98
C PRO A 123 -3.68 -23.41 22.20
N ASP A 124 -2.90 -23.21 21.13
CA ASP A 124 -1.73 -22.34 21.17
C ASP A 124 -2.18 -20.88 21.05
N MET A 125 -1.97 -20.10 22.09
CA MET A 125 -2.41 -18.71 22.18
C MET A 125 -1.25 -17.70 22.01
N ARG A 126 -0.02 -18.17 21.77
CA ARG A 126 1.14 -17.29 21.56
C ARG A 126 0.95 -16.49 20.28
N GLY A 127 1.10 -15.16 20.37
CA GLY A 127 0.88 -14.24 19.26
C GLY A 127 -0.59 -14.02 18.88
N TRP A 128 -1.54 -14.72 19.50
CA TRP A 128 -2.95 -14.61 19.18
C TRP A 128 -3.68 -13.60 20.06
N THR A 129 -4.59 -12.83 19.46
CA THR A 129 -5.54 -11.97 20.19
C THR A 129 -6.93 -12.62 20.20
N ILE A 130 -7.58 -12.65 21.37
CA ILE A 130 -8.94 -13.18 21.48
C ILE A 130 -9.93 -12.22 20.82
N LYS A 131 -10.67 -12.74 19.85
CA LYS A 131 -11.79 -12.05 19.20
C LYS A 131 -13.07 -12.81 19.50
N GLY A 132 -14.11 -12.09 19.94
CA GLY A 132 -15.43 -12.69 20.14
C GLY A 132 -15.92 -13.39 18.88
N LYS A 133 -16.46 -14.60 19.03
CA LYS A 133 -16.99 -15.37 17.89
C LYS A 133 -18.12 -14.56 17.23
N PRO A 134 -18.05 -14.25 15.93
CA PRO A 134 -19.16 -13.58 15.26
C PRO A 134 -20.40 -14.49 15.27
N ALA A 135 -21.57 -13.88 15.07
CA ALA A 135 -22.84 -14.61 14.99
C ALA A 135 -22.82 -15.72 13.91
N SER A 136 -22.13 -15.48 12.79
CA SER A 136 -22.00 -16.40 11.67
C SER A 136 -20.61 -16.32 11.02
N GLY A 137 -20.31 -17.25 10.11
CA GLY A 137 -19.08 -17.25 9.30
C GLY A 137 -17.83 -17.82 10.00
N ARG A 138 -17.88 -18.09 11.31
CA ARG A 138 -16.80 -18.73 12.07
C ARG A 138 -17.28 -19.71 13.14
N VAL A 139 -16.46 -20.74 13.37
CA VAL A 139 -16.59 -21.70 14.46
C VAL A 139 -15.72 -21.29 15.66
N VAL A 140 -16.06 -21.78 16.85
CA VAL A 140 -15.28 -21.56 18.08
C VAL A 140 -13.87 -22.12 17.89
N LEU A 141 -12.86 -21.40 18.38
CA LEU A 141 -11.42 -21.71 18.23
C LEU A 141 -10.85 -21.71 16.79
N SER A 142 -11.62 -21.28 15.79
CA SER A 142 -11.04 -21.00 14.46
C SER A 142 -10.01 -19.86 14.55
N GLN A 143 -8.93 -19.96 13.77
CA GLN A 143 -7.92 -18.91 13.64
C GLN A 143 -8.21 -18.00 12.45
N GLU A 144 -7.83 -16.73 12.54
CA GLU A 144 -7.96 -15.73 11.48
C GLU A 144 -6.66 -14.94 11.44
N GLN A 145 -5.99 -14.94 10.29
CA GLN A 145 -4.76 -14.17 10.09
C GLN A 145 -5.05 -12.67 10.09
N ASP A 146 -4.04 -11.88 10.41
CA ASP A 146 -4.10 -10.42 10.32
C ASP A 146 -4.27 -9.95 8.87
N GLY A 147 -4.83 -8.75 8.70
CA GLY A 147 -5.10 -8.21 7.37
C GLY A 147 -5.48 -6.75 7.40
N ILE A 148 -5.03 -6.02 6.38
CA ILE A 148 -5.36 -4.61 6.19
C ILE A 148 -6.72 -4.52 5.50
N LYS A 149 -7.58 -3.61 5.99
CA LYS A 149 -8.86 -3.32 5.35
C LYS A 149 -8.62 -2.75 3.94
N SER A 150 -9.44 -3.19 2.97
CA SER A 150 -9.42 -2.65 1.60
C SER A 150 -9.52 -1.12 1.61
N HIS A 151 -8.63 -0.45 0.88
CA HIS A 151 -8.55 1.01 0.76
C HIS A 151 -7.83 1.43 -0.53
N THR A 152 -7.89 2.71 -0.86
CA THR A 152 -7.20 3.33 -2.00
C THR A 152 -6.47 4.61 -1.56
N HIS A 153 -5.58 5.12 -2.41
CA HIS A 153 -4.85 6.38 -2.20
C HIS A 153 -5.08 7.31 -3.39
N SER A 154 -5.10 8.62 -3.16
CA SER A 154 -4.93 9.60 -4.22
C SER A 154 -3.45 9.66 -4.63
N ALA A 155 -3.19 9.82 -5.92
CA ALA A 155 -1.85 9.97 -6.45
C ALA A 155 -1.81 11.13 -7.44
N SER A 156 -0.65 11.78 -7.55
CA SER A 156 -0.42 12.86 -8.51
C SER A 156 0.98 12.72 -9.12
N ALA A 157 1.16 13.25 -10.33
CA ALA A 157 2.44 13.33 -11.00
C ALA A 157 2.86 14.80 -11.12
N SER A 158 4.14 15.08 -10.87
CA SER A 158 4.70 16.42 -11.03
C SER A 158 4.80 16.79 -12.51
N ASN A 159 4.58 18.06 -12.83
CA ASN A 159 4.77 18.56 -14.18
C ASN A 159 6.25 18.45 -14.57
N THR A 160 6.53 18.09 -15.83
CA THR A 160 7.90 17.94 -16.34
C THR A 160 8.09 18.83 -17.57
N ASP A 161 9.04 19.75 -17.51
CA ASP A 161 9.46 20.55 -18.67
C ASP A 161 10.52 19.76 -19.47
N LEU A 162 10.25 19.54 -20.76
CA LEU A 162 11.17 18.83 -21.66
C LEU A 162 12.26 19.75 -22.23
N GLY A 163 12.14 21.07 -22.07
CA GLY A 163 13.06 22.08 -22.57
C GLY A 163 13.10 22.22 -24.09
N THR A 164 13.87 23.18 -24.59
CA THR A 164 14.00 23.47 -26.03
C THR A 164 14.81 22.41 -26.77
N LYS A 165 14.47 22.18 -28.06
CA LYS A 165 15.21 21.31 -28.99
C LYS A 165 15.49 22.06 -30.28
N THR A 166 16.69 21.89 -30.84
CA THR A 166 17.07 22.47 -32.13
C THR A 166 16.82 21.47 -33.24
N THR A 167 16.25 21.93 -34.36
CA THR A 167 16.03 21.09 -35.54
C THR A 167 17.36 20.78 -36.24
N SER A 168 17.35 19.79 -37.14
CA SER A 168 18.48 19.58 -38.06
C SER A 168 18.70 20.80 -38.96
N SER A 169 19.92 20.96 -39.48
CA SER A 169 20.25 22.01 -40.44
C SER A 169 19.70 21.67 -41.85
N PHE A 170 19.27 22.70 -42.59
CA PHE A 170 18.83 22.59 -43.97
C PHE A 170 19.39 23.76 -44.78
N ASP A 171 20.05 23.47 -45.90
CA ASP A 171 20.64 24.46 -46.80
C ASP A 171 19.92 24.46 -48.15
N TYR A 172 19.41 25.63 -48.55
CA TYR A 172 18.78 25.81 -49.87
C TYR A 172 19.81 25.81 -51.01
N GLY A 173 21.09 26.04 -50.72
CA GLY A 173 22.15 26.21 -51.70
C GLY A 173 21.97 27.49 -52.54
N THR A 174 22.55 27.50 -53.74
CA THR A 174 22.43 28.62 -54.68
C THR A 174 21.21 28.43 -55.60
N LYS A 175 20.43 29.51 -55.82
CA LYS A 175 19.29 29.54 -56.76
C LYS A 175 19.52 30.61 -57.83
N THR A 176 19.13 30.31 -59.06
CA THR A 176 19.26 31.23 -60.21
C THR A 176 17.90 31.74 -60.64
N THR A 177 17.80 33.03 -60.98
CA THR A 177 16.60 33.62 -61.58
C THR A 177 16.50 33.28 -63.07
N SER A 178 15.31 33.45 -63.66
CA SER A 178 15.18 33.42 -65.12
C SER A 178 16.04 34.54 -65.74
N THR A 179 16.66 34.25 -66.89
CA THR A 179 17.52 35.21 -67.60
C THR A 179 16.68 36.01 -68.58
N PHE A 180 16.81 37.34 -68.53
CA PHE A 180 16.24 38.24 -69.54
C PHE A 180 17.33 39.21 -70.00
N ASP A 181 17.60 39.21 -71.31
CA ASP A 181 18.59 40.09 -71.93
C ASP A 181 17.87 41.24 -72.65
N TYR A 182 18.19 42.48 -72.27
CA TYR A 182 17.66 43.67 -72.92
C TYR A 182 18.31 43.92 -74.30
N GLY A 183 19.40 43.21 -74.61
CA GLY A 183 20.18 43.29 -75.83
C GLY A 183 20.90 44.62 -76.01
N THR A 184 21.54 44.79 -77.16
CA THR A 184 22.12 46.08 -77.57
C THR A 184 21.04 46.91 -78.27
N LYS A 185 20.92 48.20 -77.91
CA LYS A 185 20.05 49.15 -78.62
C LYS A 185 20.91 50.02 -79.54
N THR A 186 20.47 50.13 -80.79
CA THR A 186 21.16 50.89 -81.85
C THR A 186 20.35 52.13 -82.19
N THR A 187 21.03 53.26 -82.41
CA THR A 187 20.38 54.48 -82.89
C THR A 187 19.97 54.34 -84.37
N ASN A 188 19.10 55.22 -84.86
CA ASN A 188 18.88 55.32 -86.31
C ASN A 188 20.17 55.79 -87.01
N THR A 189 20.45 55.23 -88.20
CA THR A 189 21.58 55.66 -89.04
C THR A 189 21.22 56.99 -89.68
N THR A 190 21.96 58.04 -89.31
CA THR A 190 21.76 59.40 -89.81
C THR A 190 23.12 60.08 -90.01
N GLY A 191 23.13 61.32 -90.51
CA GLY A 191 24.36 62.06 -90.76
C GLY A 191 24.88 61.96 -92.20
N GLU A 192 24.11 61.36 -93.11
CA GLU A 192 24.37 61.48 -94.55
C GLU A 192 24.37 62.94 -94.96
N HIS A 193 25.45 63.35 -95.61
CA HIS A 193 25.55 64.66 -96.22
C HIS A 193 26.40 64.60 -97.48
N THR A 194 26.17 65.54 -98.39
CA THR A 194 26.99 65.77 -99.57
C THR A 194 27.85 67.00 -99.38
N HIS A 195 29.00 67.02 -100.04
CA HIS A 195 29.79 68.24 -100.20
C HIS A 195 29.79 68.63 -101.69
N GLY A 196 29.61 69.92 -101.98
CA GLY A 196 29.71 70.44 -103.35
C GLY A 196 31.15 70.74 -103.73
N TYR A 197 31.56 70.37 -104.94
CA TYR A 197 32.83 70.78 -105.54
C TYR A 197 32.61 71.19 -107.02
N THR A 198 33.40 72.14 -107.51
CA THR A 198 33.21 72.70 -108.86
C THR A 198 34.18 72.09 -109.86
N THR A 199 33.68 71.74 -111.05
CA THR A 199 34.47 71.14 -112.14
C THR A 199 34.84 72.20 -113.18
N GLY A 200 36.04 72.11 -113.78
CA GLY A 200 36.58 73.11 -114.71
C GLY A 200 36.29 72.79 -116.19
N ALA A 201 35.98 73.80 -117.00
CA ALA A 201 35.76 73.68 -118.46
C ALA A 201 37.04 74.01 -119.26
N GLN A 202 37.38 73.20 -120.28
CA GLN A 202 38.50 73.41 -121.22
C GLN A 202 38.05 73.34 -122.70
N PRO A 203 38.66 74.10 -123.63
CA PRO A 203 38.27 74.09 -125.05
C PRO A 203 39.00 73.01 -125.86
N SER A 204 38.22 72.12 -126.48
CA SER A 204 38.55 71.24 -127.62
C SER A 204 39.63 70.15 -127.44
N GLY A 205 39.20 68.88 -127.33
CA GLY A 205 39.96 67.77 -127.95
C GLY A 205 39.92 66.37 -127.32
N THR A 206 39.54 66.20 -126.05
CA THR A 206 39.53 64.86 -125.40
C THR A 206 38.26 64.69 -124.55
N ARG A 207 37.44 63.67 -124.86
CA ARG A 207 36.24 63.28 -124.08
C ARG A 207 36.68 62.42 -122.88
N GLY A 208 36.65 63.00 -121.68
CA GLY A 208 36.54 62.27 -120.41
C GLY A 208 35.21 62.67 -119.75
N ASP A 209 34.49 61.69 -119.22
CA ASP A 209 33.09 61.74 -118.78
C ASP A 209 32.71 63.00 -117.98
N TRP A 210 32.21 64.02 -118.68
CA TRP A 210 31.56 65.19 -118.08
C TRP A 210 30.42 65.69 -118.96
N ASP A 211 29.39 66.15 -118.25
CA ASP A 211 28.09 66.67 -118.67
C ASP A 211 28.13 67.48 -119.98
N SER A 212 27.09 67.27 -120.78
CA SER A 212 27.04 67.48 -122.25
C SER A 212 27.14 68.95 -122.68
N ASP A 213 27.10 69.88 -121.72
CA ASP A 213 26.86 71.31 -121.98
C ASP A 213 28.09 72.22 -121.83
N GLY A 214 29.30 71.68 -121.55
CA GLY A 214 30.56 72.42 -121.68
C GLY A 214 30.74 73.66 -120.77
N LEU A 215 29.90 73.81 -119.74
CA LEU A 215 29.91 74.90 -118.76
C LEU A 215 30.57 74.48 -117.44
N ARG A 216 31.13 75.43 -116.67
CA ARG A 216 31.62 75.17 -115.30
C ARG A 216 30.43 74.82 -114.41
N ASN A 217 30.34 73.58 -113.95
CA ASN A 217 29.22 73.09 -113.16
C ASN A 217 29.67 72.71 -111.73
N THR A 218 28.83 73.02 -110.74
CA THR A 218 29.04 72.57 -109.35
C THR A 218 28.39 71.21 -109.19
N VAL A 219 29.21 70.21 -108.92
CA VAL A 219 28.79 68.82 -108.80
C VAL A 219 28.83 68.44 -107.32
N GLN A 220 27.79 67.78 -106.83
CA GLN A 220 27.80 67.24 -105.47
C GLN A 220 28.57 65.92 -105.47
N THR A 221 29.34 65.65 -104.42
CA THR A 221 29.75 64.28 -104.14
C THR A 221 28.52 63.40 -103.98
N SER A 222 28.68 62.09 -104.13
CA SER A 222 27.68 61.16 -103.63
C SER A 222 27.47 61.39 -102.13
N SER A 223 26.23 61.22 -101.68
CA SER A 223 25.88 61.30 -100.27
C SER A 223 26.54 60.16 -99.48
N ALA A 224 27.19 60.48 -98.37
CA ALA A 224 27.97 59.53 -97.57
C ALA A 224 28.06 59.96 -96.09
N GLY A 225 28.64 59.13 -95.22
CA GLY A 225 28.89 59.45 -93.80
C GLY A 225 27.81 58.99 -92.81
N ASN A 226 26.77 58.32 -93.31
CA ASN A 226 25.76 57.66 -92.47
C ASN A 226 26.42 56.64 -91.53
N HIS A 227 26.25 56.82 -90.24
CA HIS A 227 26.67 55.82 -89.25
C HIS A 227 25.69 55.78 -88.07
N ALA A 228 25.76 54.71 -87.31
CA ALA A 228 24.98 54.51 -86.10
C ALA A 228 25.92 54.13 -84.95
N HIS A 229 25.47 54.38 -83.73
CA HIS A 229 26.18 53.99 -82.52
C HIS A 229 25.34 52.98 -81.74
N THR A 230 26.03 52.10 -81.02
CA THR A 230 25.42 51.18 -80.07
C THR A 230 25.65 51.66 -78.66
N VAL A 231 24.63 51.60 -77.81
CA VAL A 231 24.77 51.88 -76.38
C VAL A 231 24.50 50.60 -75.60
N GLY A 232 25.50 50.15 -74.85
CA GLY A 232 25.36 49.00 -73.95
C GLY A 232 24.51 49.37 -72.74
N ILE A 233 23.48 48.58 -72.48
CA ILE A 233 22.72 48.67 -71.23
C ILE A 233 23.52 47.85 -70.21
N GLY A 234 24.19 48.54 -69.28
CA GLY A 234 25.23 47.98 -68.42
C GLY A 234 24.78 46.84 -67.51
N ALA A 235 25.77 46.18 -66.90
CA ALA A 235 25.52 45.14 -65.91
C ALA A 235 24.71 45.71 -64.74
N HIS A 236 23.64 45.00 -64.37
CA HIS A 236 22.82 45.35 -63.22
C HIS A 236 22.60 44.11 -62.36
N ASN A 237 22.30 44.33 -61.09
CA ASN A 237 21.98 43.30 -60.13
C ASN A 237 20.65 43.61 -59.46
N HIS A 238 20.02 42.56 -58.93
CA HIS A 238 18.82 42.67 -58.11
C HIS A 238 19.12 42.12 -56.72
N THR A 239 18.54 42.75 -55.71
CA THR A 239 18.50 42.19 -54.36
C THR A 239 17.11 41.63 -54.12
N VAL A 240 17.03 40.36 -53.72
CA VAL A 240 15.76 39.69 -53.41
C VAL A 240 15.72 39.39 -51.92
N GLY A 241 14.79 40.02 -51.20
CA GLY A 241 14.51 39.67 -49.81
C GLY A 241 13.65 38.41 -49.74
N ILE A 242 14.17 37.32 -49.18
CA ILE A 242 13.41 36.06 -49.01
C ILE A 242 12.50 36.13 -47.76
N GLY A 243 13.01 36.68 -46.66
CA GLY A 243 12.27 36.81 -45.40
C GLY A 243 12.45 35.64 -44.44
N ALA A 244 11.82 35.75 -43.27
CA ALA A 244 11.84 34.74 -42.21
C ALA A 244 10.67 33.77 -42.35
N HIS A 245 10.84 32.53 -41.88
CA HIS A 245 9.76 31.55 -41.78
C HIS A 245 9.91 30.71 -40.51
N SER A 246 8.81 30.08 -40.09
CA SER A 246 8.75 29.19 -38.93
C SER A 246 7.91 27.97 -39.26
N HIS A 247 8.26 26.81 -38.69
CA HIS A 247 7.48 25.58 -38.78
C HIS A 247 6.85 25.25 -37.44
N THR A 248 5.76 24.48 -37.47
CA THR A 248 5.18 23.86 -36.28
C THR A 248 5.38 22.34 -36.36
N ILE A 249 5.56 21.70 -35.20
CA ILE A 249 5.74 20.24 -35.11
C ILE A 249 4.74 19.69 -34.09
N ALA A 250 3.95 18.69 -34.50
CA ALA A 250 3.06 17.97 -33.61
C ALA A 250 3.84 16.85 -32.88
N ILE A 251 3.82 16.83 -31.54
CA ILE A 251 4.54 15.83 -30.72
C ILE A 251 3.69 14.59 -30.43
N GLY A 252 2.37 14.76 -30.25
CA GLY A 252 1.44 13.66 -29.95
C GLY A 252 1.35 13.28 -28.46
N SER A 253 0.54 12.26 -28.17
CA SER A 253 0.29 11.75 -26.82
C SER A 253 1.30 10.67 -26.41
N HIS A 254 1.62 10.59 -25.12
CA HIS A 254 2.44 9.51 -24.54
C HIS A 254 1.94 9.17 -23.14
N GLY A 255 2.47 8.09 -22.53
CA GLY A 255 2.11 7.64 -21.19
C GLY A 255 3.30 7.06 -20.43
N HIS A 256 3.06 6.64 -19.19
CA HIS A 256 4.08 6.12 -18.27
C HIS A 256 3.57 4.87 -17.55
N THR A 257 4.49 3.97 -17.19
CA THR A 257 4.21 2.87 -16.26
C THR A 257 4.43 3.34 -14.83
N ILE A 258 3.49 3.03 -13.93
CA ILE A 258 3.57 3.38 -12.52
C ILE A 258 3.70 2.10 -11.70
N THR A 259 4.64 2.10 -10.74
CA THR A 259 4.83 1.03 -9.76
C THR A 259 4.67 1.60 -8.36
N VAL A 260 3.82 0.96 -7.56
CA VAL A 260 3.66 1.26 -6.13
C VAL A 260 4.33 0.13 -5.36
N ASN A 261 5.41 0.45 -4.65
CA ASN A 261 6.15 -0.53 -3.87
C ASN A 261 5.39 -0.90 -2.59
N ALA A 262 5.62 -2.12 -2.08
CA ALA A 262 5.06 -2.57 -0.82
C ALA A 262 5.55 -1.68 0.34
N SER A 263 4.66 -1.41 1.31
CA SER A 263 4.96 -0.64 2.50
C SER A 263 4.19 -1.22 3.68
N GLY A 264 4.89 -1.49 4.79
CA GLY A 264 4.30 -2.06 6.00
C GLY A 264 5.30 -2.87 6.82
N ASN A 265 4.81 -3.42 7.92
CA ASN A 265 5.55 -4.35 8.77
C ASN A 265 5.22 -5.80 8.38
N ALA A 266 5.87 -6.78 9.03
CA ALA A 266 5.58 -8.20 8.83
C ALA A 266 4.17 -8.60 9.30
N GLU A 267 3.62 -7.90 10.30
CA GLU A 267 2.28 -8.13 10.85
C GLU A 267 1.50 -6.82 10.95
N ASN A 268 0.19 -6.91 10.77
CA ASN A 268 -0.75 -5.82 10.97
C ASN A 268 -1.21 -5.78 12.43
N THR A 269 -0.56 -4.91 13.21
CA THR A 269 -0.75 -4.82 14.67
C THR A 269 -1.59 -3.62 15.09
N VAL A 270 -2.34 -3.77 16.18
CA VAL A 270 -2.82 -2.64 17.00
C VAL A 270 -1.90 -2.47 18.21
N LYS A 271 -1.96 -1.33 18.90
CA LYS A 271 -1.25 -1.17 20.19
C LYS A 271 -1.68 -2.30 21.14
N ASN A 272 -0.72 -3.06 21.65
CA ASN A 272 -0.94 -4.21 22.49
C ASN A 272 0.14 -4.30 23.58
N ILE A 273 -0.13 -5.10 24.61
CA ILE A 273 0.82 -5.46 25.68
C ILE A 273 0.85 -6.98 25.75
N ALA A 274 2.05 -7.55 25.82
CA ALA A 274 2.24 -8.99 25.91
C ALA A 274 1.88 -9.49 27.31
N TYR A 275 1.01 -10.50 27.36
CA TYR A 275 0.68 -11.31 28.53
C TYR A 275 0.81 -12.77 28.15
N ASN A 276 1.14 -13.62 29.12
CA ASN A 276 1.10 -15.06 28.94
C ASN A 276 -0.33 -15.55 29.07
N TYR A 277 -0.86 -16.24 28.06
CA TYR A 277 -2.14 -16.92 28.22
C TYR A 277 -1.94 -18.22 29.00
N ILE A 278 -2.57 -18.30 30.17
CA ILE A 278 -2.63 -19.51 30.99
C ILE A 278 -4.06 -20.04 31.07
N VAL A 279 -4.22 -21.30 31.45
CA VAL A 279 -5.52 -21.95 31.64
C VAL A 279 -5.52 -22.76 32.94
N ARG A 280 -6.63 -22.69 33.69
CA ARG A 280 -6.85 -23.52 34.88
C ARG A 280 -7.11 -24.96 34.46
N LEU A 281 -6.48 -25.93 35.14
CA LEU A 281 -6.55 -27.35 34.77
C LEU A 281 -7.75 -28.11 35.40
N ALA A 282 -8.21 -27.73 36.60
CA ALA A 282 -9.24 -28.46 37.36
C ALA A 282 -10.15 -27.54 38.21
#